data_AF-A0A938AUY6-F1
#
_entry.id   AF-A0A938AUY6-F1
#
_cell.length_a   1.000
_cell.length_b   1.000
_cell.length_c   1.000
_cell.angle_alpha   90.00
_cell.angle_beta   90.00
_cell.angle_gamma   90.00
#
_symmetry.space_group_name_H-M   'P 1'
#
loop_
_entity.id
_entity.type
_entity.pdbx_description
1 polymer ?
#
loop_
_entity_poly.entity_id
_entity_poly.type
_entity_poly.pdbx_seq_one_letter_code
_entity_poly.pdbx_strand_id
1 'polypeptide(L)'
;MELTEGRVMTEQGPSFDPRRCTLSIPNELAYLEMVQGFVRDYVQRVGFDRCDQARFDLLVEEAVTNVIQGAYADGERADLSVACERVPAGVQITVHDDGLPYDPSLTPEYRPDADLDSQTAAGLGSFLMRQMADVVEFHNLGSLGKDTVFVKYLDSPSVADAGPPAEAAPLEAPEPVQEPQRIELWIADMRPEQAIDVCRCIYDAYRYTYVNEHMYFPDRVVALNKSGDMLSAVATTVEGEVAGHAALVFAEDTREIADLAIVAVKAKFRGQSIARRLGEYLETAAHDRGMHGLYIEEVTVHTYTQKFCHRLGFADCGFLLAYVPAITSYKGINEKLDSRGADIMGYRYLRPPQDVPLYVPERHRDMVAALFANLGAPFTAAPSSAAWGAGNGAAGPDPDGPPADPDGSSVDPDGPPTELHTSVNVRRAVATIRIPVYGADL
;
A
#
# COMPACT_ATOMS: atom_id res chain seq x y z
N MET A 1 50.20 0.99 -33.15
CA MET A 1 49.98 -0.04 -32.12
C MET A 1 49.11 0.61 -31.07
N GLU A 2 47.81 0.68 -31.36
CA GLU A 2 46.78 1.23 -30.46
C GLU A 2 46.36 0.14 -29.49
N LEU A 3 46.31 0.49 -28.20
CA LEU A 3 45.73 -0.34 -27.15
C LEU A 3 44.36 0.27 -26.84
N THR A 4 43.31 -0.42 -27.29
CA THR A 4 41.91 -0.11 -26.97
C THR A 4 41.58 -0.74 -25.63
N GLU A 5 41.30 0.07 -24.61
CA GLU A 5 40.77 -0.40 -23.33
C GLU A 5 39.31 -0.84 -23.51
N GLY A 6 39.07 -2.13 -23.27
CA GLY A 6 37.74 -2.72 -23.26
C GLY A 6 36.92 -2.20 -22.09
N ARG A 7 35.94 -1.36 -22.40
CA ARG A 7 34.86 -0.95 -21.49
C ARG A 7 34.01 -2.18 -21.19
N VAL A 8 34.11 -2.71 -19.98
CA VAL A 8 33.20 -3.74 -19.46
C VAL A 8 31.83 -3.08 -19.33
N MET A 9 30.96 -3.29 -20.31
CA MET A 9 29.54 -3.06 -20.14
C MET A 9 29.00 -4.21 -19.30
N THR A 10 28.72 -3.96 -18.03
CA THR A 10 27.77 -4.79 -17.29
C THR A 10 26.40 -4.56 -17.90
N GLU A 11 26.02 -5.44 -18.83
CA GLU A 11 24.63 -5.57 -19.28
C GLU A 11 23.77 -5.86 -18.06
N GLN A 12 22.99 -4.86 -17.62
CA GLN A 12 21.86 -5.12 -16.76
C GLN A 12 20.86 -5.92 -17.59
N GLY A 13 20.77 -7.22 -17.32
CA GLY A 13 19.73 -8.08 -17.87
C GLY A 13 18.34 -7.52 -17.56
N PRO A 14 17.29 -7.98 -18.26
CA PRO A 14 15.93 -7.45 -18.09
C PRO A 14 15.55 -7.47 -16.61
N SER A 15 15.24 -6.27 -16.09
CA SER A 15 14.74 -6.06 -14.73
C SER A 15 13.51 -6.95 -14.52
N PHE A 16 13.68 -8.05 -13.80
CA PHE A 16 12.56 -8.86 -13.34
C PHE A 16 11.63 -7.96 -12.52
N ASP A 17 10.35 -7.93 -12.86
CA ASP A 17 9.33 -7.18 -12.15
C ASP A 17 8.59 -8.13 -11.20
N PRO A 18 9.00 -8.23 -9.93
CA PRO A 18 8.49 -9.22 -8.98
C PRO A 18 7.12 -8.82 -8.44
N ARG A 19 6.24 -8.12 -9.15
CA ARG A 19 5.05 -7.56 -8.49
C ARG A 19 4.05 -8.59 -8.03
N ARG A 20 3.70 -9.53 -8.90
CA ARG A 20 2.85 -10.66 -8.54
C ARG A 20 3.17 -11.84 -9.44
N CYS A 21 3.33 -13.02 -8.84
CA CYS A 21 3.39 -14.28 -9.57
C CYS A 21 2.38 -15.23 -8.94
N THR A 22 1.76 -16.07 -9.76
CA THR A 22 0.80 -17.06 -9.29
C THR A 22 1.17 -18.43 -9.85
N LEU A 23 1.16 -19.44 -8.99
CA LEU A 23 1.30 -20.85 -9.34
C LEU A 23 0.00 -21.56 -8.99
N SER A 24 -0.62 -22.23 -9.97
CA SER A 24 -1.78 -23.10 -9.74
C SER A 24 -1.35 -24.57 -9.79
N ILE A 25 -1.78 -25.37 -8.81
CA ILE A 25 -1.48 -26.80 -8.71
C ILE A 25 -2.74 -27.60 -8.37
N PRO A 26 -2.78 -28.89 -8.73
CA PRO A 26 -3.77 -29.81 -8.17
C PRO A 26 -3.64 -29.93 -6.65
N ASN A 27 -4.74 -30.24 -5.96
CA ASN A 27 -4.80 -30.45 -4.51
C ASN A 27 -4.14 -31.76 -4.03
N GLU A 28 -2.90 -32.02 -4.48
CA GLU A 28 -2.12 -33.20 -4.12
C GLU A 28 -0.78 -32.80 -3.49
N LEU A 29 -0.42 -33.41 -2.34
CA LEU A 29 0.82 -33.11 -1.61
C LEU A 29 2.10 -33.35 -2.45
N ALA A 30 2.01 -34.16 -3.51
CA ALA A 30 3.12 -34.39 -4.44
C ALA A 30 3.64 -33.10 -5.11
N TYR A 31 2.83 -32.03 -5.14
CA TYR A 31 3.23 -30.74 -5.72
C TYR A 31 3.79 -29.75 -4.69
N LEU A 32 3.87 -30.10 -3.40
CA LEU A 32 4.32 -29.18 -2.35
C LEU A 32 5.73 -28.62 -2.60
N GLU A 33 6.69 -29.46 -3.02
CA GLU A 33 8.06 -29.01 -3.33
C GLU A 33 8.09 -27.97 -4.45
N MET A 34 7.15 -28.06 -5.41
CA MET A 34 7.02 -27.08 -6.49
C MET A 34 6.57 -25.72 -5.93
N VAL A 35 5.62 -25.72 -5.00
CA VAL A 35 5.16 -24.49 -4.33
C VAL A 35 6.29 -23.88 -3.50
N GLN A 36 6.98 -24.68 -2.68
CA GLN A 36 8.11 -24.20 -1.87
C GLN A 36 9.22 -23.62 -2.75
N GLY A 37 9.57 -24.29 -3.86
CA GLY A 37 10.53 -23.77 -4.85
C GLY A 37 10.08 -22.44 -5.46
N PHE A 38 8.81 -22.35 -5.86
CA PHE A 38 8.22 -21.12 -6.39
C PHE A 38 8.28 -19.94 -5.41
N VAL A 39 7.85 -20.16 -4.16
CA VAL A 39 7.90 -19.11 -3.12
C VAL A 39 9.34 -18.73 -2.81
N ARG A 40 10.24 -19.70 -2.65
CA ARG A 40 11.67 -19.47 -2.36
C ARG A 40 12.33 -18.59 -3.41
N ASP A 41 12.14 -18.90 -4.69
CA ASP A 41 12.69 -18.13 -5.80
C ASP A 41 12.13 -16.70 -5.81
N TYR A 42 10.85 -16.55 -5.47
CA TYR A 42 10.20 -15.25 -5.42
C TYR A 42 10.73 -14.38 -4.26
N VAL A 43 10.73 -14.89 -3.03
CA VAL A 43 11.14 -14.13 -1.83
C VAL A 43 12.63 -13.77 -1.86
N GLN A 44 13.47 -14.64 -2.45
CA GLN A 44 14.89 -14.34 -2.66
C GLN A 44 15.08 -13.12 -3.59
N ARG A 45 14.22 -12.98 -4.61
CA ARG A 45 14.24 -11.83 -5.52
C ARG A 45 13.71 -10.55 -4.87
N VAL A 46 12.82 -10.67 -3.88
CA VAL A 46 12.32 -9.53 -3.08
C VAL A 46 13.38 -9.01 -2.10
N GLY A 47 14.32 -9.86 -1.67
CA GLY A 47 15.46 -9.48 -0.84
C GLY A 47 15.60 -10.21 0.50
N PHE A 48 14.81 -11.27 0.72
CA PHE A 48 14.93 -12.14 1.89
C PHE A 48 16.18 -13.02 1.81
N ASP A 49 16.83 -13.24 2.95
CA ASP A 49 18.06 -14.03 3.01
C ASP A 49 17.79 -15.54 3.12
N ARG A 50 18.84 -16.36 3.23
CA ARG A 50 18.69 -17.82 3.33
C ARG A 50 18.11 -18.28 4.66
N CYS A 51 18.25 -17.51 5.74
CA CYS A 51 17.65 -17.83 7.03
C CYS A 51 16.13 -17.69 6.98
N ASP A 52 15.63 -16.70 6.24
CA ASP A 52 14.20 -16.52 6.01
C ASP A 52 13.59 -17.57 5.07
N GLN A 53 14.37 -18.14 4.15
CA GLN A 53 13.89 -19.17 3.23
C GLN A 53 13.32 -20.39 3.95
N ALA A 54 13.98 -20.88 5.00
CA ALA A 54 13.48 -22.01 5.78
C ALA A 54 12.15 -21.69 6.50
N ARG A 55 11.96 -20.43 6.90
CA ARG A 55 10.71 -19.95 7.50
C ARG A 55 9.58 -19.91 6.48
N PHE A 56 9.86 -19.45 5.26
CA PHE A 56 8.90 -19.49 4.16
C PHE A 56 8.54 -20.92 3.73
N ASP A 57 9.53 -21.82 3.67
CA ASP A 57 9.28 -23.24 3.34
C ASP A 57 8.28 -23.86 4.33
N LEU A 58 8.49 -23.64 5.63
CA LEU A 58 7.59 -24.12 6.69
C LEU A 58 6.23 -23.42 6.64
N LEU A 59 6.21 -22.10 6.49
CA LEU A 59 4.96 -21.32 6.41
C LEU A 59 4.06 -21.82 5.27
N VAL A 60 4.63 -22.03 4.09
CA VAL A 60 3.93 -22.50 2.90
C VAL A 60 3.51 -23.96 3.06
N GLU A 61 4.37 -24.80 3.64
CA GLU A 61 4.04 -26.19 3.94
C GLU A 61 2.82 -26.31 4.85
N GLU A 62 2.78 -25.57 5.95
CA GLU A 62 1.64 -25.57 6.85
C GLU A 62 0.37 -25.04 6.15
N ALA A 63 0.49 -23.95 5.37
CA ALA A 63 -0.64 -23.37 4.66
C ALA A 63 -1.24 -24.33 3.62
N VAL A 64 -0.40 -24.88 2.75
CA VAL A 64 -0.82 -25.77 1.65
C VAL A 64 -1.29 -27.11 2.19
N THR A 65 -0.62 -27.66 3.21
CA THR A 65 -1.03 -28.92 3.83
C THR A 65 -2.38 -28.78 4.53
N ASN A 66 -2.62 -27.67 5.23
CA ASN A 66 -3.91 -27.39 5.85
C ASN A 66 -5.05 -27.33 4.82
N VAL A 67 -4.80 -26.70 3.66
CA VAL A 67 -5.78 -26.67 2.56
C VAL A 67 -6.02 -28.07 2.01
N ILE A 68 -4.97 -28.79 1.60
CA ILE A 68 -5.10 -30.10 0.95
C ILE A 68 -5.76 -31.14 1.88
N GLN A 69 -5.39 -31.16 3.15
CA GLN A 69 -5.90 -32.16 4.10
C GLN A 69 -7.22 -31.75 4.77
N GLY A 70 -7.48 -30.45 4.90
CA GLY A 70 -8.60 -29.93 5.69
C GLY A 70 -9.77 -29.39 4.87
N ALA A 71 -9.54 -28.95 3.63
CA ALA A 71 -10.54 -28.25 2.85
C ALA A 71 -11.32 -29.15 1.87
N TYR A 72 -10.79 -30.32 1.49
CA TYR A 72 -11.37 -31.17 0.46
C TYR A 72 -11.78 -32.54 1.00
N ALA A 73 -12.79 -33.16 0.39
CA ALA A 73 -13.16 -34.54 0.70
C ALA A 73 -12.13 -35.55 0.16
N ASP A 74 -12.09 -36.74 0.76
CA ASP A 74 -11.19 -37.81 0.31
C ASP A 74 -11.40 -38.14 -1.18
N GLY A 75 -10.36 -37.92 -1.99
CA GLY A 75 -10.36 -38.18 -3.43
C GLY A 75 -11.05 -37.11 -4.29
N GLU A 76 -11.48 -36.00 -3.70
CA GLU A 76 -11.95 -34.83 -4.43
C GLU A 76 -10.79 -34.20 -5.22
N ARG A 77 -11.02 -33.94 -6.51
CA ARG A 77 -10.04 -33.28 -7.39
C ARG A 77 -10.39 -31.82 -7.50
N ALA A 78 -9.47 -30.97 -7.10
CA ALA A 78 -9.58 -29.53 -7.20
C ALA A 78 -8.21 -28.92 -7.49
N ASP A 79 -8.21 -27.66 -7.90
CA ASP A 79 -7.01 -26.85 -8.01
C ASP A 79 -6.95 -25.87 -6.83
N LEU A 80 -5.73 -25.54 -6.39
CA LEU A 80 -5.46 -24.42 -5.50
C LEU A 80 -4.38 -23.55 -6.13
N SER A 81 -4.34 -22.27 -5.77
CA SER A 81 -3.32 -21.36 -6.29
C SER A 81 -2.56 -20.67 -5.17
N VAL A 82 -1.26 -20.48 -5.39
CA VAL A 82 -0.38 -19.74 -4.50
C VAL A 82 0.13 -18.53 -5.27
N ALA A 83 -0.27 -17.34 -4.81
CA ALA A 83 0.21 -16.09 -5.32
C ALA A 83 1.25 -15.50 -4.37
N CYS A 84 2.39 -15.08 -4.91
CA CYS A 84 3.34 -14.23 -4.20
C CYS A 84 3.26 -12.83 -4.79
N GLU A 85 3.27 -11.84 -3.90
CA GLU A 85 3.20 -10.43 -4.26
C GLU A 85 4.18 -9.60 -3.45
N ARG A 86 4.93 -8.73 -4.11
CA ARG A 86 5.82 -7.79 -3.44
C ARG A 86 4.96 -6.68 -2.85
N VAL A 87 5.05 -6.49 -1.54
CA VAL A 87 4.41 -5.38 -0.84
C VAL A 87 5.49 -4.40 -0.35
N PRO A 88 5.13 -3.17 0.02
CA PRO A 88 6.09 -2.23 0.58
C PRO A 88 6.89 -2.85 1.73
N ALA A 89 8.21 -2.90 1.57
CA ALA A 89 9.17 -3.51 2.52
C ALA A 89 8.89 -4.98 2.89
N GLY A 90 8.26 -5.78 2.02
CA GLY A 90 7.98 -7.18 2.31
C GLY A 90 7.42 -8.00 1.15
N VAL A 91 6.86 -9.15 1.48
CA VAL A 91 6.13 -10.05 0.57
C VAL A 91 4.79 -10.45 1.18
N GLN A 92 3.75 -10.46 0.36
CA GLN A 92 2.48 -11.10 0.65
C GLN A 92 2.42 -12.45 -0.09
N ILE A 93 1.97 -13.50 0.60
CA ILE A 93 1.71 -14.81 0.02
C ILE A 93 0.24 -15.11 0.24
N THR A 94 -0.49 -15.46 -0.82
CA THR A 94 -1.91 -15.81 -0.77
C THR A 94 -2.08 -17.24 -1.26
N VAL A 95 -2.63 -18.11 -0.43
CA VAL A 95 -3.08 -19.45 -0.81
C VAL A 95 -4.59 -19.39 -1.00
N HIS A 96 -5.04 -19.63 -2.22
CA HIS A 96 -6.44 -19.57 -2.63
C HIS A 96 -6.96 -20.96 -2.95
N ASP A 97 -8.14 -21.29 -2.43
CA ASP A 97 -8.77 -22.60 -2.62
C ASP A 97 -10.32 -22.53 -2.55
N ASP A 98 -10.97 -23.46 -3.26
CA ASP A 98 -12.44 -23.58 -3.34
C ASP A 98 -13.03 -24.61 -2.37
N GLY A 99 -12.24 -25.12 -1.42
CA GLY A 99 -12.69 -26.14 -0.47
C GLY A 99 -13.58 -25.60 0.65
N LEU A 100 -13.88 -26.45 1.64
CA LEU A 100 -14.78 -26.17 2.76
C LEU A 100 -14.50 -24.81 3.44
N PRO A 101 -15.53 -23.99 3.71
CA PRO A 101 -15.36 -22.74 4.42
C PRO A 101 -14.63 -22.95 5.74
N TYR A 102 -13.68 -22.06 6.03
CA TYR A 102 -12.83 -22.17 7.21
C TYR A 102 -13.20 -21.11 8.25
N ASP A 103 -13.35 -21.53 9.50
CA ASP A 103 -13.51 -20.65 10.65
C ASP A 103 -12.28 -20.80 11.58
N PRO A 104 -11.36 -19.83 11.56
CA PRO A 104 -10.16 -19.85 12.41
C PRO A 104 -10.47 -19.89 13.91
N SER A 105 -11.65 -19.43 14.35
CA SER A 105 -12.03 -19.40 15.77
C SER A 105 -12.32 -20.79 16.35
N LEU A 106 -12.59 -21.76 15.48
CA LEU A 106 -12.84 -23.15 15.86
C LEU A 106 -11.55 -23.99 15.95
N THR A 107 -10.41 -23.42 15.53
CA THR A 107 -9.13 -24.13 15.59
C THR A 107 -8.59 -24.14 17.03
N PRO A 108 -8.27 -25.31 17.61
CA PRO A 108 -7.71 -25.39 18.96
C PRO A 108 -6.43 -24.57 19.10
N GLU A 109 -6.25 -23.93 20.25
CA GLU A 109 -5.00 -23.23 20.57
C GLU A 109 -3.90 -24.26 20.89
N TYR A 110 -2.82 -24.25 20.10
CA TYR A 110 -1.63 -25.05 20.42
C TYR A 110 -0.80 -24.36 21.50
N ARG A 111 -0.43 -25.10 22.54
CA ARG A 111 0.39 -24.62 23.66
C ARG A 111 1.73 -25.33 23.67
N PRO A 112 2.84 -24.65 23.35
CA PRO A 112 4.17 -25.27 23.33
C PRO A 112 4.64 -25.71 24.72
N ASP A 113 4.13 -25.08 25.79
CA ASP A 113 4.50 -25.36 27.19
C ASP A 113 3.65 -26.46 27.85
N ALA A 114 2.75 -27.11 27.11
CA ALA A 114 1.92 -28.20 27.63
C ALA A 114 2.73 -29.50 27.80
N ASP A 115 2.27 -30.37 28.70
CA ASP A 115 2.90 -31.67 28.95
C ASP A 115 2.87 -32.54 27.68
N LEU A 116 4.01 -33.16 27.33
CA LEU A 116 4.21 -33.92 26.10
C LEU A 116 3.22 -35.08 25.94
N ASP A 117 2.81 -35.69 27.06
CA ASP A 117 1.84 -36.79 27.09
C ASP A 117 0.39 -36.33 26.82
N SER A 118 0.13 -35.03 26.92
CA SER A 118 -1.20 -34.41 26.70
C SER A 118 -1.28 -33.57 25.41
N GLN A 119 -0.16 -33.39 24.72
CA GLN A 119 -0.04 -32.52 23.57
C GLN A 119 -0.62 -33.21 22.32
N THR A 120 -1.48 -32.50 21.59
CA THR A 120 -1.97 -32.95 20.28
C THR A 120 -1.41 -32.06 19.18
N ALA A 121 -1.32 -32.58 17.95
CA ALA A 121 -0.93 -31.79 16.78
C ALA A 121 -2.02 -30.79 16.34
N ALA A 122 -3.19 -30.81 16.98
CA ALA A 122 -4.30 -29.92 16.64
C ALA A 122 -3.92 -28.46 16.92
N GLY A 123 -4.06 -27.60 15.91
CA GLY A 123 -3.72 -26.18 16.01
C GLY A 123 -2.23 -25.85 15.85
N LEU A 124 -1.36 -26.86 15.72
CA LEU A 124 0.08 -26.67 15.56
C LEU A 124 0.40 -25.87 14.28
N GLY A 125 -0.20 -26.23 13.14
CA GLY A 125 0.04 -25.51 11.88
C GLY A 125 -0.37 -24.04 11.95
N SER A 126 -1.55 -23.75 12.50
CA SER A 126 -2.00 -22.37 12.75
C SER A 126 -1.09 -21.60 13.69
N PHE A 127 -0.53 -22.25 14.71
CA PHE A 127 0.46 -21.67 15.60
C PHE A 127 1.78 -21.36 14.85
N LEU A 128 2.30 -22.31 14.07
CA LEU A 128 3.53 -22.14 13.29
C LEU A 128 3.40 -21.03 12.26
N MET A 129 2.29 -20.98 11.53
CA MET A 129 2.02 -19.91 10.56
C MET A 129 2.08 -18.52 11.22
N ARG A 130 1.52 -18.36 12.42
CA ARG A 130 1.54 -17.10 13.20
C ARG A 130 2.92 -16.75 13.78
N GLN A 131 3.80 -17.72 13.97
CA GLN A 131 5.18 -17.47 14.43
C GLN A 131 6.10 -17.10 13.27
N MET A 132 5.82 -17.58 12.06
CA MET A 132 6.67 -17.37 10.88
C MET A 132 6.33 -16.08 10.13
N ALA A 133 5.05 -15.72 10.02
CA ALA A 133 4.58 -14.50 9.35
C ALA A 133 4.34 -13.34 10.34
N ASP A 134 4.37 -12.10 9.85
CA ASP A 134 4.05 -10.92 10.66
C ASP A 134 2.54 -10.64 10.68
N VAL A 135 1.84 -11.02 9.59
CA VAL A 135 0.38 -10.96 9.45
C VAL A 135 -0.11 -12.31 8.90
N VAL A 136 -1.19 -12.82 9.48
CA VAL A 136 -1.93 -13.99 8.98
C VAL A 136 -3.42 -13.65 8.97
N GLU A 137 -4.04 -13.71 7.81
CA GLU A 137 -5.47 -13.42 7.60
C GLU A 137 -6.14 -14.57 6.85
N PHE A 138 -7.43 -14.77 7.14
CA PHE A 138 -8.27 -15.77 6.48
C PHE A 138 -9.52 -15.07 5.95
N HIS A 139 -9.77 -15.18 4.65
CA HIS A 139 -10.89 -14.53 3.98
C HIS A 139 -11.81 -15.57 3.34
N ASN A 140 -13.06 -15.66 3.80
CA ASN A 140 -14.10 -16.39 3.07
C ASN A 140 -14.68 -15.45 2.00
N LEU A 141 -14.52 -15.78 0.72
CA LEU A 141 -14.89 -14.94 -0.44
C LEU A 141 -16.25 -15.32 -1.04
N GLY A 142 -17.07 -16.07 -0.29
CA GLY A 142 -18.39 -16.51 -0.73
C GLY A 142 -18.30 -17.56 -1.84
N SER A 143 -18.89 -17.27 -3.01
CA SER A 143 -18.85 -18.18 -4.16
C SER A 143 -17.50 -18.21 -4.88
N LEU A 144 -16.55 -17.39 -4.47
CA LEU A 144 -15.18 -17.33 -5.00
C LEU A 144 -14.17 -18.08 -4.11
N GLY A 145 -14.63 -19.05 -3.32
CA GLY A 145 -13.74 -19.82 -2.44
C GLY A 145 -13.23 -19.03 -1.22
N LYS A 146 -11.98 -19.26 -0.84
CA LYS A 146 -11.33 -18.60 0.30
C LYS A 146 -9.84 -18.35 0.07
N ASP A 147 -9.32 -17.35 0.77
CA ASP A 147 -7.89 -17.01 0.81
C ASP A 147 -7.33 -17.19 2.21
N THR A 148 -6.13 -17.77 2.29
CA THR A 148 -5.22 -17.61 3.42
C THR A 148 -4.10 -16.67 3.01
N VAL A 149 -3.98 -15.53 3.69
CA VAL A 149 -3.04 -14.46 3.35
C VAL A 149 -1.98 -14.32 4.43
N PHE A 150 -0.73 -14.27 4.02
CA PHE A 150 0.43 -14.04 4.88
C PHE A 150 1.16 -12.78 4.43
N VAL A 151 1.59 -11.95 5.37
CA VAL A 151 2.55 -10.88 5.07
C VAL A 151 3.80 -11.08 5.93
N LYS A 152 4.95 -11.04 5.25
CA LYS A 152 6.25 -10.99 5.90
C LYS A 152 7.00 -9.75 5.44
N TYR A 153 7.45 -8.93 6.38
CA TYR A 153 8.29 -7.79 6.12
C TYR A 153 9.76 -8.18 6.17
N LEU A 154 10.61 -7.46 5.43
CA LEU A 154 12.05 -7.60 5.52
C LEU A 154 12.50 -7.34 6.96
N ASP A 155 13.43 -8.16 7.45
CA ASP A 155 13.98 -8.04 8.80
C ASP A 155 14.49 -6.62 9.06
N SER A 156 14.00 -6.05 10.14
CA SER A 156 14.45 -4.78 10.73
C SER A 156 14.95 -5.15 12.13
N PRO A 157 16.20 -4.82 12.53
CA PRO A 157 16.65 -4.97 13.91
C PRO A 157 15.55 -4.56 14.88
N SER A 158 15.12 -5.53 15.68
CA SER A 158 14.10 -5.31 16.68
C SER A 158 14.60 -4.28 17.69
N VAL A 159 13.78 -3.30 18.05
CA VAL A 159 14.07 -2.39 19.17
C VAL A 159 14.29 -3.17 20.47
N ALA A 160 13.81 -4.42 20.57
CA ALA A 160 14.05 -5.30 21.72
C ALA A 160 15.51 -5.76 21.84
N ASP A 161 16.25 -5.89 20.73
CA ASP A 161 17.67 -6.29 20.73
C ASP A 161 18.60 -5.13 21.13
N ALA A 162 18.09 -3.89 21.13
CA ALA A 162 18.81 -2.69 21.59
C ALA A 162 18.92 -2.58 23.13
N GLY A 163 18.38 -3.56 23.86
CA GLY A 163 18.19 -3.51 25.31
C GLY A 163 17.01 -2.60 25.69
N PRO A 164 16.54 -2.67 26.95
CA PRO A 164 15.48 -1.77 27.40
C PRO A 164 15.94 -0.32 27.24
N PRO A 165 15.09 0.58 26.70
CA PRO A 165 15.40 2.00 26.77
C PRO A 165 15.63 2.36 28.24
N ALA A 166 16.59 3.26 28.49
CA ALA A 166 16.76 3.84 29.81
C ALA A 166 15.39 4.27 30.35
N GLU A 167 15.15 4.02 31.64
CA GLU A 167 13.89 4.31 32.35
C GLU A 167 13.29 5.60 31.79
N ALA A 168 12.09 5.50 31.19
CA ALA A 168 11.46 6.62 30.53
C ALA A 168 11.34 7.75 31.55
N ALA A 169 12.13 8.80 31.34
CA ALA A 169 11.98 10.03 32.11
C ALA A 169 10.50 10.43 32.04
N PRO A 170 9.90 10.90 33.15
CA PRO A 170 8.55 11.41 33.13
C PRO A 170 8.37 12.31 31.91
N LEU A 171 7.35 12.05 31.10
CA LEU A 171 7.07 12.85 29.91
C LEU A 171 6.97 14.31 30.33
N GLU A 172 8.02 15.08 30.04
CA GLU A 172 8.02 16.52 30.25
C GLU A 172 6.88 17.10 29.43
N ALA A 173 6.04 17.89 30.09
CA ALA A 173 5.09 18.75 29.39
C ALA A 173 5.89 19.53 28.34
N PRO A 174 5.42 19.59 27.07
CA PRO A 174 6.19 20.20 26.01
C PRO A 174 6.57 21.62 26.44
N GLU A 175 7.87 21.89 26.48
CA GLU A 175 8.33 23.26 26.70
C GLU A 175 7.65 24.15 25.66
N PRO A 176 7.17 25.34 26.07
CA PRO A 176 6.59 26.28 25.12
C PRO A 176 7.58 26.49 23.98
N VAL A 177 7.13 26.25 22.75
CA VAL A 177 7.93 26.38 21.54
C VAL A 177 8.49 27.80 21.52
N GLN A 178 9.79 27.94 21.81
CA GLN A 178 10.49 29.21 21.72
C GLN A 178 10.34 29.73 20.29
N GLU A 179 10.21 31.05 20.12
CA GLU A 179 10.09 31.67 18.80
C GLU A 179 11.16 31.10 17.86
N PRO A 180 10.79 30.63 16.66
CA PRO A 180 11.70 29.88 15.82
C PRO A 180 12.87 30.78 15.41
N GLN A 181 14.04 30.54 16.01
CA GLN A 181 15.28 31.06 15.48
C GLN A 181 15.42 30.49 14.07
N ARG A 182 15.61 31.38 13.09
CA ARG A 182 15.88 30.96 11.71
C ARG A 182 17.24 30.27 11.71
N ILE A 183 17.23 28.97 11.44
CA ILE A 183 18.42 28.12 11.44
C ILE A 183 18.75 27.80 9.98
N GLU A 184 20.04 27.76 9.66
CA GLU A 184 20.51 27.35 8.34
C GLU A 184 20.24 25.86 8.12
N LEU A 185 19.69 25.52 6.95
CA LEU A 185 19.23 24.16 6.63
C LEU A 185 19.59 23.80 5.19
N TRP A 186 20.16 22.61 5.01
CA TRP A 186 20.40 22.01 3.69
C TRP A 186 19.35 20.96 3.37
N ILE A 187 18.93 20.94 2.10
CA ILE A 187 17.98 19.96 1.58
C ILE A 187 18.71 19.06 0.60
N ALA A 188 18.56 17.76 0.77
CA ALA A 188 19.12 16.73 -0.08
C ALA A 188 18.30 15.44 0.03
N ASP A 189 18.59 14.48 -0.86
CA ASP A 189 18.16 13.10 -0.72
C ASP A 189 18.53 12.53 0.66
N MET A 190 17.65 11.71 1.22
CA MET A 190 17.86 11.05 2.50
C MET A 190 19.02 10.04 2.39
N ARG A 191 19.98 10.11 3.32
CA ARG A 191 21.00 9.07 3.49
C ARG A 191 20.51 7.97 4.45
N PRO A 192 20.93 6.70 4.28
CA PRO A 192 20.46 5.61 5.14
C PRO A 192 20.65 5.87 6.64
N GLU A 193 21.74 6.52 7.03
CA GLU A 193 22.05 6.82 8.44
C GLU A 193 21.08 7.84 9.06
N GLN A 194 20.35 8.59 8.23
CA GLN A 194 19.36 9.58 8.66
C GLN A 194 17.96 8.99 8.85
N ALA A 195 17.74 7.72 8.51
CA ALA A 195 16.42 7.09 8.59
C ALA A 195 15.83 7.13 10.01
N ILE A 196 16.66 6.94 11.04
CA ILE A 196 16.20 7.05 12.43
C ILE A 196 15.70 8.45 12.78
N ASP A 197 16.37 9.50 12.28
CA ASP A 197 15.95 10.87 12.54
C ASP A 197 14.72 11.28 11.73
N VAL A 198 14.50 10.65 10.56
CA VAL A 198 13.23 10.72 9.83
C VAL A 198 12.10 10.09 10.65
N CYS A 199 12.28 8.89 11.19
CA CYS A 199 11.28 8.25 12.06
C CYS A 199 10.96 9.11 13.29
N ARG A 200 11.98 9.70 13.92
CA ARG A 200 11.81 10.64 15.03
C ARG A 200 11.09 11.93 14.61
N CYS A 201 11.31 12.43 13.40
CA CYS A 201 10.60 13.58 12.85
C CYS A 201 9.10 13.28 12.69
N ILE A 202 8.75 12.09 12.19
CA ILE A 202 7.35 11.64 12.07
C ILE A 202 6.72 11.52 13.45
N TYR A 203 7.40 10.88 14.39
CA TYR A 203 6.95 10.80 15.78
C TYR A 203 6.77 12.19 16.43
N ASP A 204 7.65 13.15 16.14
CA ASP A 204 7.48 14.51 16.68
C ASP A 204 6.18 15.16 16.16
N ALA A 205 5.86 14.97 14.88
CA ALA A 205 4.67 15.56 14.26
C ALA A 205 3.35 14.85 14.64
N TYR A 206 3.36 13.51 14.70
CA TYR A 206 2.15 12.68 14.77
C TYR A 206 2.09 11.72 15.96
N ARG A 207 3.13 11.65 16.79
CA ARG A 207 3.29 10.59 17.81
C ARG A 207 3.16 9.22 17.14
N TYR A 208 2.32 8.33 17.67
CA TYR A 208 2.03 7.02 17.07
C TYR A 208 0.71 7.00 16.29
N THR A 209 0.23 8.16 15.84
CA THR A 209 -1.05 8.27 15.12
C THR A 209 -0.90 8.38 13.60
N TYR A 210 0.34 8.43 13.10
CA TYR A 210 0.59 8.39 11.65
C TYR A 210 0.28 7.00 11.09
N VAL A 211 -0.51 6.95 10.01
CA VAL A 211 -1.10 5.72 9.47
C VAL A 211 -0.13 4.85 8.69
N ASN A 212 0.96 5.43 8.15
CA ASN A 212 1.99 4.65 7.47
C ASN A 212 3.01 4.16 8.51
N GLU A 213 2.83 2.93 8.97
CA GLU A 213 3.63 2.32 10.02
C GLU A 213 5.11 2.16 9.65
N HIS A 214 5.43 1.99 8.36
CA HIS A 214 6.81 1.86 7.89
C HIS A 214 7.68 3.04 8.34
N MET A 215 7.07 4.21 8.55
CA MET A 215 7.77 5.42 8.97
C MET A 215 8.23 5.42 10.43
N TYR A 216 7.93 4.38 11.22
CA TYR A 216 8.50 4.19 12.56
C TYR A 216 9.67 3.20 12.60
N PHE A 217 9.99 2.55 11.48
CA PHE A 217 11.04 1.53 11.40
C PHE A 217 12.16 2.01 10.46
N PRO A 218 13.34 2.39 10.98
CA PRO A 218 14.42 2.94 10.16
C PRO A 218 14.82 2.05 8.99
N ASP A 219 14.92 0.73 9.19
CA ASP A 219 15.35 -0.17 8.11
C ASP A 219 14.30 -0.30 7.02
N ARG A 220 13.01 -0.21 7.36
CA ARG A 220 11.93 -0.18 6.35
C ARG A 220 11.99 1.11 5.53
N VAL A 221 12.26 2.26 6.16
CA VAL A 221 12.48 3.53 5.46
C VAL A 221 13.69 3.44 4.52
N VAL A 222 14.79 2.81 4.96
CA VAL A 222 15.97 2.55 4.11
C VAL A 222 15.62 1.62 2.95
N ALA A 223 14.91 0.53 3.20
CA ALA A 223 14.52 -0.45 2.18
C ALA A 223 13.60 0.15 1.10
N LEU A 224 12.64 0.98 1.50
CA LEU A 224 11.74 1.70 0.58
C LEU A 224 12.51 2.67 -0.31
N ASN A 225 13.50 3.40 0.25
CA ASN A 225 14.36 4.26 -0.55
C ASN A 225 15.28 3.48 -1.49
N LYS A 226 15.89 2.40 -1.00
CA LYS A 226 16.82 1.57 -1.79
C LYS A 226 16.14 0.86 -2.97
N SER A 227 14.88 0.46 -2.81
CA SER A 227 14.10 -0.20 -3.86
C SER A 227 13.49 0.77 -4.89
N GLY A 228 13.51 2.08 -4.59
CA GLY A 228 12.86 3.10 -5.41
C GLY A 228 11.34 3.13 -5.29
N ASP A 229 10.76 2.43 -4.31
CA ASP A 229 9.33 2.55 -3.99
C ASP A 229 9.01 3.84 -3.23
N MET A 230 10.07 4.49 -2.70
CA MET A 230 10.03 5.81 -2.11
C MET A 230 11.27 6.60 -2.51
N LEU A 231 11.12 7.91 -2.72
CA LEU A 231 12.23 8.87 -2.84
C LEU A 231 12.10 9.91 -1.73
N SER A 232 12.89 9.77 -0.67
CA SER A 232 12.88 10.67 0.48
C SER A 232 13.85 11.83 0.33
N ALA A 233 13.42 13.03 0.72
CA ALA A 233 14.27 14.19 0.92
C ALA A 233 14.20 14.65 2.39
N VAL A 234 15.32 15.16 2.90
CA VAL A 234 15.44 15.67 4.27
C VAL A 234 15.99 17.08 4.31
N ALA A 235 15.51 17.88 5.26
CA ALA A 235 16.10 19.16 5.63
C ALA A 235 16.96 18.94 6.87
N THR A 236 18.25 19.25 6.80
CA THR A 236 19.23 18.95 7.86
C THR A 236 19.89 20.22 8.38
N THR A 237 20.11 20.34 9.70
CA THR A 237 20.84 21.46 10.33
C THR A 237 22.36 21.33 10.16
N VAL A 238 23.12 22.34 10.59
CA VAL A 238 24.60 22.33 10.53
C VAL A 238 25.19 21.22 11.39
N GLU A 239 24.49 20.84 12.46
CA GLU A 239 24.85 19.79 13.39
C GLU A 239 24.43 18.39 12.92
N GLY A 240 23.77 18.27 11.77
CA GLY A 240 23.34 16.99 11.20
C GLY A 240 21.95 16.53 11.62
N GLU A 241 21.19 17.33 12.39
CA GLU A 241 19.83 16.97 12.81
C GLU A 241 18.83 17.10 11.65
N VAL A 242 18.02 16.07 11.40
CA VAL A 242 16.88 16.18 10.48
C VAL A 242 15.79 17.07 11.09
N ALA A 243 15.54 18.21 10.45
CA ALA A 243 14.51 19.18 10.81
C ALA A 243 13.14 18.90 10.16
N GLY A 244 13.14 18.24 8.99
CA GLY A 244 11.93 17.85 8.28
C GLY A 244 12.20 16.81 7.21
N HIS A 245 11.14 16.14 6.77
CA HIS A 245 11.13 15.09 5.76
C HIS A 245 9.93 15.29 4.82
N ALA A 246 10.10 14.90 3.56
CA ALA A 246 9.03 14.65 2.59
C ALA A 246 9.47 13.51 1.68
N ALA A 247 8.54 12.82 1.03
CA ALA A 247 8.88 11.79 0.07
C ALA A 247 7.95 11.78 -1.14
N LEU A 248 8.47 11.29 -2.27
CA LEU A 248 7.64 10.77 -3.34
C LEU A 248 7.39 9.28 -3.09
N VAL A 249 6.14 8.85 -3.08
CA VAL A 249 5.76 7.44 -2.91
C VAL A 249 5.12 6.94 -4.20
N PHE A 250 5.59 5.79 -4.66
CA PHE A 250 5.16 5.22 -5.94
C PHE A 250 4.16 4.09 -5.67
N ALA A 251 2.87 4.37 -5.87
CA ALA A 251 1.80 3.37 -5.74
C ALA A 251 1.66 2.49 -6.98
N GLU A 252 2.19 2.95 -8.11
CA GLU A 252 1.99 2.34 -9.42
C GLU A 252 3.27 1.86 -10.07
N ASP A 253 2.99 0.95 -10.99
CA ASP A 253 3.91 0.10 -11.68
C ASP A 253 4.84 0.85 -12.63
N THR A 254 4.26 1.83 -13.32
CA THR A 254 4.93 2.65 -14.31
C THR A 254 5.90 3.64 -13.66
N ARG A 255 5.71 3.95 -12.36
CA ARG A 255 6.44 5.00 -11.62
C ARG A 255 6.43 6.37 -12.34
N GLU A 256 5.47 6.57 -13.23
CA GLU A 256 5.30 7.81 -14.00
C GLU A 256 4.61 8.90 -13.18
N ILE A 257 3.86 8.50 -12.16
CA ILE A 257 3.16 9.38 -11.23
C ILE A 257 3.58 8.98 -9.81
N ALA A 258 3.71 9.96 -8.91
CA ALA A 258 3.94 9.69 -7.49
C ALA A 258 3.09 10.58 -6.59
N ASP A 259 2.88 10.07 -5.37
CA ASP A 259 2.32 10.80 -4.25
C ASP A 259 3.40 11.68 -3.60
N LEU A 260 3.21 12.99 -3.53
CA LEU A 260 4.02 13.86 -2.69
C LEU A 260 3.54 13.75 -1.24
N ALA A 261 4.05 12.75 -0.53
CA ALA A 261 3.55 12.34 0.76
C ALA A 261 4.58 12.50 1.89
N ILE A 262 4.15 12.09 3.10
CA ILE A 262 5.02 11.92 4.27
C ILE A 262 5.76 13.21 4.62
N VAL A 263 5.05 14.34 4.49
CA VAL A 263 5.58 15.67 4.76
C VAL A 263 5.47 15.96 6.26
N ALA A 264 6.61 16.00 6.95
CA ALA A 264 6.69 16.28 8.37
C ALA A 264 7.81 17.27 8.69
N VAL A 265 7.56 18.16 9.66
CA VAL A 265 8.53 19.14 10.16
C VAL A 265 8.45 19.15 11.68
N LYS A 266 9.60 18.96 12.34
CA LYS A 266 9.67 19.00 13.80
C LYS A 266 9.20 20.35 14.33
N ALA A 267 8.46 20.36 15.43
CA ALA A 267 7.79 21.53 15.98
C ALA A 267 8.74 22.73 16.15
N LYS A 268 9.96 22.49 16.66
CA LYS A 268 10.98 23.53 16.90
C LYS A 268 11.52 24.22 15.63
N PHE A 269 11.33 23.62 14.45
CA PHE A 269 11.80 24.19 13.17
C PHE A 269 10.67 24.72 12.28
N ARG A 270 9.42 24.71 12.75
CA ARG A 270 8.27 25.22 11.99
C ARG A 270 8.39 26.72 11.73
N GLY A 271 7.64 27.22 10.74
CA GLY A 271 7.67 28.63 10.32
C GLY A 271 8.80 29.00 9.34
N GLN A 272 9.70 28.06 9.02
CA GLN A 272 10.84 28.30 8.11
C GLN A 272 10.62 27.81 6.67
N SER A 273 9.36 27.52 6.30
CA SER A 273 8.96 27.00 4.97
C SER A 273 9.67 25.69 4.57
N ILE A 274 10.03 24.84 5.55
CA ILE A 274 10.77 23.59 5.32
C ILE A 274 9.97 22.63 4.42
N ALA A 275 8.70 22.39 4.73
CA ALA A 275 7.82 21.54 3.91
C ALA A 275 7.77 22.01 2.45
N ARG A 276 7.64 23.33 2.23
CA ARG A 276 7.68 23.93 0.88
C ARG A 276 8.97 23.61 0.14
N ARG A 277 10.11 23.92 0.76
CA ARG A 277 11.42 23.73 0.13
C ARG A 277 11.71 22.24 -0.16
N LEU A 278 11.22 21.33 0.68
CA LEU A 278 11.31 19.89 0.44
C LEU A 278 10.45 19.46 -0.74
N GLY A 279 9.21 19.95 -0.84
CA GLY A 279 8.35 19.71 -1.98
C GLY A 279 8.93 20.22 -3.29
N GLU A 280 9.50 21.43 -3.31
CA GLU A 280 10.18 22.00 -4.50
C GLU A 280 11.38 21.15 -4.95
N TYR A 281 12.14 20.64 -3.98
CA TYR A 281 13.27 19.75 -4.25
C TYR A 281 12.81 18.44 -4.89
N LEU A 282 11.79 17.80 -4.31
CA LEU A 282 11.23 16.55 -4.82
C LEU A 282 10.53 16.72 -6.18
N GLU A 283 9.85 17.84 -6.39
CA GLU A 283 9.26 18.17 -7.69
C GLU A 283 10.34 18.32 -8.77
N THR A 284 11.44 19.00 -8.47
CA THR A 284 12.58 19.11 -9.39
C THR A 284 13.14 17.71 -9.68
N ALA A 285 13.30 16.88 -8.65
CA ALA A 285 13.76 15.51 -8.78
C ALA A 285 12.80 14.64 -9.63
N ALA A 286 11.49 14.86 -9.54
CA ALA A 286 10.47 14.19 -10.34
C ALA A 286 10.51 14.65 -11.81
N HIS A 287 10.65 15.96 -12.03
CA HIS A 287 10.79 16.54 -13.36
C HIS A 287 12.05 16.01 -14.08
N ASP A 288 13.19 15.96 -13.39
CA ASP A 288 14.46 15.46 -13.94
C ASP A 288 14.40 13.95 -14.28
N ARG A 289 13.55 13.20 -13.58
CA ARG A 289 13.24 11.80 -13.90
C ARG A 289 12.23 11.65 -15.04
N GLY A 290 11.71 12.76 -15.55
CA GLY A 290 10.70 12.77 -16.60
C GLY A 290 9.36 12.21 -16.13
N MET A 291 8.94 12.41 -14.90
CA MET A 291 7.62 11.94 -14.45
C MET A 291 6.48 12.71 -15.14
N HIS A 292 5.30 12.10 -15.23
CA HIS A 292 4.09 12.67 -15.85
C HIS A 292 3.41 13.68 -14.93
N GLY A 293 3.35 13.38 -13.64
CA GLY A 293 2.69 14.23 -12.67
C GLY A 293 2.93 13.80 -11.23
N LEU A 294 2.46 14.63 -10.32
CA LEU A 294 2.41 14.36 -8.89
C LEU A 294 0.97 14.52 -8.42
N TYR A 295 0.56 13.70 -7.45
CA TYR A 295 -0.66 13.93 -6.68
C TYR A 295 -0.32 14.12 -5.21
N ILE A 296 -1.28 14.63 -4.44
CA ILE A 296 -1.15 14.80 -2.99
C ILE A 296 -2.51 14.68 -2.31
N GLU A 297 -2.53 14.02 -1.14
CA GLU A 297 -3.69 13.90 -0.26
C GLU A 297 -3.59 14.93 0.88
N GLU A 298 -4.46 15.95 0.85
CA GLU A 298 -4.36 17.10 1.73
C GLU A 298 -5.47 17.12 2.79
N VAL A 299 -5.08 16.94 4.05
CA VAL A 299 -6.04 16.94 5.16
C VAL A 299 -6.78 18.28 5.28
N THR A 300 -8.11 18.22 5.31
CA THR A 300 -8.97 19.43 5.35
C THR A 300 -8.82 20.24 6.64
N VAL A 301 -8.29 19.62 7.70
CA VAL A 301 -8.10 20.24 9.02
C VAL A 301 -6.88 21.17 9.09
N HIS A 302 -6.00 21.15 8.08
CA HIS A 302 -4.78 21.96 8.06
C HIS A 302 -4.66 22.80 6.77
N THR A 303 -5.22 24.01 6.80
CA THR A 303 -5.20 24.93 5.65
C THR A 303 -3.80 25.38 5.20
N TYR A 304 -2.75 25.12 5.98
CA TYR A 304 -1.39 25.42 5.55
C TYR A 304 -0.89 24.44 4.48
N THR A 305 -1.26 23.14 4.54
CA THR A 305 -0.90 22.17 3.49
C THR A 305 -1.53 22.62 2.17
N GLN A 306 -2.82 22.98 2.18
CA GLN A 306 -3.56 23.56 1.04
C GLN A 306 -2.83 24.75 0.41
N LYS A 307 -2.45 25.74 1.22
CA LYS A 307 -1.70 26.91 0.74
C LYS A 307 -0.30 26.55 0.22
N PHE A 308 0.31 25.51 0.75
CA PHE A 308 1.60 24.99 0.31
C PHE A 308 1.46 24.32 -1.07
N CYS A 309 0.48 23.45 -1.24
CA CYS A 309 0.21 22.72 -2.48
C CYS A 309 -0.16 23.67 -3.62
N HIS A 310 -1.02 24.67 -3.36
CA HIS A 310 -1.34 25.69 -4.36
C HIS A 310 -0.11 26.53 -4.77
N ARG A 311 0.81 26.79 -3.84
CA ARG A 311 2.07 27.49 -4.15
C ARG A 311 3.03 26.61 -4.95
N LEU A 312 2.99 25.30 -4.74
CA LEU A 312 3.59 24.30 -5.61
C LEU A 312 2.74 24.01 -6.85
N GLY A 313 1.78 24.86 -7.25
CA GLY A 313 1.04 24.68 -8.49
C GLY A 313 0.18 23.42 -8.60
N PHE A 314 -0.14 22.76 -7.48
CA PHE A 314 -1.17 21.72 -7.48
C PHE A 314 -2.54 22.37 -7.66
N ALA A 315 -3.38 21.70 -8.45
CA ALA A 315 -4.77 22.06 -8.64
C ALA A 315 -5.66 21.05 -7.91
N ASP A 316 -6.57 21.54 -7.08
CA ASP A 316 -7.54 20.69 -6.37
C ASP A 316 -8.49 20.05 -7.39
N CYS A 317 -8.61 18.73 -7.35
CA CYS A 317 -9.40 17.96 -8.32
C CYS A 317 -10.35 16.94 -7.70
N GLY A 318 -10.43 16.85 -6.37
CA GLY A 318 -11.36 15.94 -5.71
C GLY A 318 -11.34 16.02 -4.19
N PHE A 319 -12.21 15.23 -3.58
CA PHE A 319 -12.29 15.05 -2.12
C PHE A 319 -12.36 13.56 -1.78
N LEU A 320 -11.68 13.15 -0.71
CA LEU A 320 -11.85 11.85 -0.08
C LEU A 320 -12.59 12.05 1.25
N LEU A 321 -13.89 11.71 1.27
CA LEU A 321 -14.73 11.91 2.45
C LEU A 321 -14.53 10.80 3.49
N ALA A 322 -14.44 11.18 4.78
CA ALA A 322 -14.26 10.25 5.90
C ALA A 322 -13.04 9.31 5.78
N TYR A 323 -12.04 9.74 5.00
CA TYR A 323 -10.85 8.97 4.67
C TYR A 323 -9.85 8.94 5.84
N VAL A 324 -9.61 10.09 6.49
CA VAL A 324 -8.67 10.19 7.61
C VAL A 324 -9.26 9.56 8.88
N PRO A 325 -8.59 8.58 9.51
CA PRO A 325 -9.07 7.98 10.75
C PRO A 325 -9.20 9.02 11.87
N ALA A 326 -10.26 8.90 12.68
CA ALA A 326 -10.51 9.80 13.81
C ALA A 326 -9.41 9.76 14.90
N ILE A 327 -8.59 8.70 14.91
CA ILE A 327 -7.45 8.56 15.81
C ILE A 327 -6.25 9.44 15.42
N THR A 328 -6.23 9.99 14.21
CA THR A 328 -5.11 10.80 13.71
C THR A 328 -5.00 12.10 14.50
N SER A 329 -3.78 12.44 14.93
CA SER A 329 -3.50 13.64 15.72
C SER A 329 -2.35 14.46 15.12
N TYR A 330 -2.50 15.78 15.06
CA TYR A 330 -1.53 16.71 14.50
C TYR A 330 -0.99 17.62 15.63
N LYS A 331 0.17 17.27 16.19
CA LYS A 331 0.74 17.98 17.35
C LYS A 331 0.91 19.48 17.07
N GLY A 332 0.34 20.34 17.93
CA GLY A 332 0.42 21.80 17.80
C GLY A 332 -0.35 22.38 16.60
N ILE A 333 -1.26 21.61 16.00
CA ILE A 333 -2.16 22.05 14.92
C ILE A 333 -3.60 21.70 15.30
N ASN A 334 -3.88 20.40 15.41
CA ASN A 334 -5.16 19.87 15.83
C ASN A 334 -4.95 18.51 16.47
N GLU A 335 -4.98 18.48 17.80
CA GLU A 335 -4.54 17.32 18.58
C GLU A 335 -5.63 16.25 18.74
N LYS A 336 -6.87 16.55 18.34
CA LYS A 336 -7.98 15.61 18.38
C LYS A 336 -8.97 15.88 17.25
N LEU A 337 -9.31 14.84 16.49
CA LEU A 337 -10.42 14.86 15.56
C LEU A 337 -11.70 14.37 16.24
N ASP A 338 -12.80 15.09 16.06
CA ASP A 338 -14.11 14.69 16.62
C ASP A 338 -14.78 13.56 15.82
N SER A 339 -14.37 13.36 14.57
CA SER A 339 -14.85 12.32 13.66
C SER A 339 -13.80 12.03 12.59
N ARG A 340 -14.08 11.10 11.66
CA ARG A 340 -13.21 10.86 10.51
C ARG A 340 -13.09 12.13 9.66
N GLY A 341 -11.86 12.48 9.29
CA GLY A 341 -11.56 13.67 8.49
C GLY A 341 -11.72 13.41 6.99
N ALA A 342 -11.76 14.50 6.21
CA ALA A 342 -11.72 14.45 4.75
C ALA A 342 -10.38 14.99 4.23
N ASP A 343 -9.99 14.51 3.04
CA ASP A 343 -8.83 15.03 2.31
C ASP A 343 -9.27 15.70 1.01
N ILE A 344 -8.48 16.69 0.58
CA ILE A 344 -8.54 17.30 -0.75
C ILE A 344 -7.49 16.59 -1.60
N MET A 345 -7.88 16.15 -2.79
CA MET A 345 -6.96 15.61 -3.77
C MET A 345 -6.41 16.75 -4.60
N GLY A 346 -5.09 16.96 -4.53
CA GLY A 346 -4.37 17.87 -5.42
C GLY A 346 -3.65 17.08 -6.51
N TYR A 347 -3.64 17.60 -7.73
CA TYR A 347 -2.83 17.04 -8.83
C TYR A 347 -2.03 18.12 -9.54
N ARG A 348 -0.81 17.78 -9.94
CA ARG A 348 0.06 18.62 -10.74
C ARG A 348 0.67 17.86 -11.90
N TYR A 349 0.42 18.35 -13.11
CA TYR A 349 1.13 17.89 -14.31
C TYR A 349 2.59 18.39 -14.30
N LEU A 350 3.52 17.47 -14.57
CA LEU A 350 4.93 17.79 -14.81
C LEU A 350 5.28 17.78 -16.31
N ARG A 351 4.44 17.15 -17.12
CA ARG A 351 4.46 17.22 -18.59
C ARG A 351 3.17 17.84 -19.10
N PRO A 352 3.18 18.51 -20.27
CA PRO A 352 1.96 19.02 -20.87
C PRO A 352 0.89 17.92 -21.01
N PRO A 353 -0.32 18.11 -20.47
CA PRO A 353 -1.39 17.11 -20.58
C PRO A 353 -1.82 16.94 -22.04
N GLN A 354 -2.17 15.71 -22.40
CA GLN A 354 -2.70 15.39 -23.73
C GLN A 354 -4.22 15.52 -23.74
N ASP A 355 -4.79 15.80 -24.90
CA ASP A 355 -6.24 15.82 -25.09
C ASP A 355 -6.79 14.39 -25.04
N VAL A 356 -7.77 14.15 -24.17
CA VAL A 356 -8.36 12.82 -23.96
C VAL A 356 -9.85 12.88 -24.29
N PRO A 357 -10.40 11.90 -25.05
CA PRO A 357 -11.83 11.79 -25.24
C PRO A 357 -12.51 11.33 -23.93
N LEU A 358 -13.43 12.14 -23.40
CA LEU A 358 -14.19 11.80 -22.20
C LEU A 358 -15.68 11.60 -22.51
N TYR A 359 -16.19 10.44 -22.11
CA TYR A 359 -17.62 10.11 -22.19
C TYR A 359 -18.30 10.55 -20.90
N VAL A 360 -18.57 11.86 -20.78
CA VAL A 360 -19.12 12.44 -19.56
C VAL A 360 -20.65 12.37 -19.56
N PRO A 361 -21.29 11.80 -18.52
CA PRO A 361 -22.74 11.88 -18.35
C PRO A 361 -23.21 13.33 -18.38
N GLU A 362 -24.32 13.60 -19.06
CA GLU A 362 -24.78 14.98 -19.31
C GLU A 362 -24.91 15.80 -18.02
N ARG A 363 -25.45 15.19 -16.95
CA ARG A 363 -25.60 15.82 -15.62
C ARG A 363 -24.28 16.23 -14.94
N HIS A 364 -23.14 15.70 -15.37
CA HIS A 364 -21.82 15.96 -14.78
C HIS A 364 -20.91 16.78 -15.71
N ARG A 365 -21.38 17.15 -16.91
CA ARG A 365 -20.55 17.80 -17.94
C ARG A 365 -19.90 19.08 -17.44
N ASP A 366 -20.66 19.97 -16.82
CA ASP A 366 -20.15 21.26 -16.35
C ASP A 366 -19.15 21.09 -15.19
N MET A 367 -19.40 20.14 -14.29
CA MET A 367 -18.50 19.81 -13.19
C MET A 367 -17.16 19.28 -13.71
N VAL A 368 -17.19 18.30 -14.63
CA VAL A 368 -15.97 17.74 -15.21
C VAL A 368 -15.22 18.79 -16.02
N ALA A 369 -15.93 19.63 -16.79
CA ALA A 369 -15.31 20.73 -17.53
C ALA A 369 -14.60 21.72 -16.61
N ALA A 370 -15.22 22.08 -15.49
CA ALA A 370 -14.60 22.95 -14.48
C ALA A 370 -13.35 22.30 -13.84
N LEU A 371 -13.39 21.00 -13.57
CA LEU A 371 -12.23 20.27 -13.02
C LEU A 371 -11.06 20.24 -14.01
N PHE A 372 -11.30 19.90 -15.28
CA PHE A 372 -10.26 19.88 -16.31
C PHE A 372 -9.71 21.29 -16.60
N ALA A 373 -10.56 22.31 -16.59
CA ALA A 373 -10.13 23.70 -16.68
C ALA A 373 -9.23 24.11 -15.49
N ASN A 374 -9.58 23.70 -14.27
CA ASN A 374 -8.76 23.95 -13.08
C ASN A 374 -7.40 23.25 -13.15
N LEU A 375 -7.38 22.02 -13.68
CA LEU A 375 -6.16 21.25 -13.92
C LEU A 375 -5.31 21.79 -15.09
N GLY A 376 -5.84 22.71 -15.90
CA GLY A 376 -5.20 23.18 -17.13
C GLY A 376 -5.07 22.08 -18.19
N ALA A 377 -5.93 21.07 -18.14
CA ALA A 377 -5.88 19.92 -19.03
C ALA A 377 -6.97 20.00 -20.13
N PRO A 378 -6.61 19.80 -21.41
CA PRO A 378 -7.61 19.71 -22.47
C PRO A 378 -8.38 18.39 -22.38
N PHE A 379 -9.65 18.41 -22.77
CA PHE A 379 -10.41 17.20 -23.05
C PHE A 379 -11.41 17.43 -24.18
N THR A 380 -11.72 16.36 -24.91
CA THR A 380 -12.77 16.36 -25.93
C THR A 380 -13.99 15.61 -25.40
N ALA A 381 -15.13 16.30 -25.29
CA ALA A 381 -16.38 15.67 -24.86
C ALA A 381 -16.89 14.72 -25.97
N ALA A 382 -16.89 13.42 -25.69
CA ALA A 382 -17.48 12.41 -26.55
C ALA A 382 -18.96 12.17 -26.20
N PRO A 383 -19.83 11.88 -27.19
CA PRO A 383 -21.23 11.61 -26.93
C PRO A 383 -21.40 10.38 -26.03
N SER A 384 -22.11 10.54 -24.90
CA SER A 384 -22.40 9.47 -23.92
C SER A 384 -23.10 8.26 -24.55
N SER A 385 -23.78 8.43 -25.69
CA SER A 385 -24.47 7.37 -26.42
C SER A 385 -23.55 6.44 -27.21
N ALA A 386 -22.27 6.79 -27.41
CA ALA A 386 -21.33 5.97 -28.17
C ALA A 386 -20.66 4.85 -27.34
N ALA A 387 -20.74 4.89 -26.01
CA ALA A 387 -20.21 3.84 -25.13
C ALA A 387 -21.21 2.70 -24.88
N TRP A 388 -22.51 2.92 -25.17
CA TRP A 388 -23.58 1.93 -25.00
C TRP A 388 -24.16 1.48 -26.35
N GLY A 389 -23.26 1.17 -27.30
CA GLY A 389 -23.63 0.79 -28.66
C GLY A 389 -23.44 -0.70 -28.96
N ALA A 390 -24.56 -1.45 -28.90
CA ALA A 390 -24.87 -2.62 -29.73
C ALA A 390 -24.01 -3.91 -29.57
N GLY A 391 -24.36 -4.71 -28.55
CA GLY A 391 -24.14 -6.16 -28.54
C GLY A 391 -25.39 -6.86 -27.99
N ASN A 392 -26.22 -7.38 -28.90
CA ASN A 392 -27.40 -8.23 -28.72
C ASN A 392 -28.09 -8.35 -27.34
N GLY A 393 -29.28 -7.73 -27.24
CA GLY A 393 -30.48 -8.50 -26.88
C GLY A 393 -30.73 -8.86 -25.42
N ALA A 394 -30.71 -7.91 -24.49
CA ALA A 394 -31.67 -7.85 -23.38
C ALA A 394 -31.63 -6.43 -22.80
N ALA A 395 -32.77 -5.73 -22.78
CA ALA A 395 -32.88 -4.47 -22.07
C ALA A 395 -32.62 -4.73 -20.59
N GLY A 396 -31.49 -4.26 -20.06
CA GLY A 396 -31.30 -4.14 -18.61
C GLY A 396 -32.35 -3.19 -18.04
N PRO A 397 -32.83 -3.41 -16.80
CA PRO A 397 -33.94 -2.64 -16.27
C PRO A 397 -33.55 -1.17 -16.15
N ASP A 398 -34.46 -0.31 -16.59
CA ASP A 398 -34.48 1.10 -16.23
C ASP A 398 -34.34 1.22 -14.70
N PRO A 399 -33.37 1.97 -14.17
CA PRO A 399 -33.21 2.15 -12.72
C PRO A 399 -34.42 2.79 -12.04
N ASP A 400 -35.40 3.31 -12.80
CA ASP A 400 -36.66 3.88 -12.31
C ASP A 400 -37.92 3.00 -12.61
N GLY A 401 -37.75 1.76 -13.11
CA GLY A 401 -38.86 0.83 -13.42
C GLY A 401 -39.11 -0.25 -12.34
N PRO A 402 -40.35 -0.81 -12.22
CA PRO A 402 -40.61 -1.90 -11.27
C PRO A 402 -39.87 -3.19 -11.68
N PRO A 403 -39.47 -4.05 -10.73
CA PRO A 403 -38.59 -5.18 -11.02
C PRO A 403 -39.28 -6.23 -11.90
N ALA A 404 -38.56 -6.77 -12.88
CA ALA A 404 -39.00 -7.88 -13.72
C ALA A 404 -38.18 -9.16 -13.45
N ASP A 405 -38.86 -10.30 -13.61
CA ASP A 405 -38.48 -11.67 -13.23
C ASP A 405 -37.19 -12.23 -13.86
N PRO A 406 -36.58 -13.27 -13.24
CA PRO A 406 -35.32 -13.87 -13.67
C PRO A 406 -35.55 -15.09 -14.57
N ASP A 407 -35.09 -15.06 -15.81
CA ASP A 407 -34.56 -16.23 -16.55
C ASP A 407 -34.17 -15.83 -17.98
N GLY A 408 -32.93 -16.13 -18.40
CA GLY A 408 -32.52 -15.99 -19.81
C GLY A 408 -31.03 -15.87 -20.06
N SER A 409 -30.34 -17.00 -20.15
CA SER A 409 -28.94 -17.19 -20.54
C SER A 409 -28.68 -17.09 -22.06
N SER A 410 -27.60 -16.42 -22.48
CA SER A 410 -26.77 -16.83 -23.63
C SER A 410 -25.47 -16.01 -23.73
N VAL A 411 -24.31 -16.68 -23.81
CA VAL A 411 -22.98 -16.10 -24.07
C VAL A 411 -22.52 -16.56 -25.46
N ASP A 412 -21.97 -15.65 -26.27
CA ASP A 412 -21.38 -15.91 -27.59
C ASP A 412 -19.85 -16.13 -27.47
N PRO A 413 -19.24 -17.21 -28.01
CA PRO A 413 -17.86 -17.58 -27.74
C PRO A 413 -16.78 -16.92 -28.62
N ASP A 414 -17.13 -16.11 -29.63
CA ASP A 414 -16.20 -15.74 -30.72
C ASP A 414 -15.90 -14.22 -30.90
N GLY A 415 -16.03 -13.40 -29.84
CA GLY A 415 -15.65 -11.97 -29.87
C GLY A 415 -14.16 -11.71 -29.54
N PRO A 416 -13.49 -10.70 -30.15
CA PRO A 416 -12.11 -10.37 -29.80
C PRO A 416 -12.04 -9.79 -28.37
N PRO A 417 -10.95 -10.01 -27.61
CA PRO A 417 -10.83 -9.48 -26.26
C PRO A 417 -10.76 -7.95 -26.32
N THR A 418 -11.81 -7.30 -25.84
CA THR A 418 -11.82 -5.85 -25.66
C THR A 418 -11.24 -5.56 -24.28
N GLU A 419 -9.91 -5.57 -24.17
CA GLU A 419 -9.24 -5.08 -22.96
C GLU A 419 -9.35 -3.55 -22.91
N LEU A 420 -10.36 -3.07 -22.19
CA LEU A 420 -10.38 -1.70 -21.72
C LEU A 420 -9.60 -1.65 -20.39
N HIS A 421 -8.43 -1.03 -20.40
CA HIS A 421 -7.73 -0.68 -19.17
C HIS A 421 -8.50 0.44 -18.43
N THR A 422 -9.47 0.05 -17.62
CA THR A 422 -9.83 0.80 -16.41
C THR A 422 -9.05 0.19 -15.26
N SER A 423 -7.84 0.68 -14.98
CA SER A 423 -7.17 0.39 -13.71
C SER A 423 -7.84 1.22 -12.61
N VAL A 424 -9.04 0.82 -12.20
CA VAL A 424 -9.44 1.08 -10.82
C VAL A 424 -8.59 0.14 -9.99
N ASN A 425 -7.59 0.67 -9.28
CA ASN A 425 -6.84 -0.11 -8.31
C ASN A 425 -7.81 -0.52 -7.19
N VAL A 426 -8.27 -1.77 -7.26
CA VAL A 426 -9.27 -2.37 -6.37
C VAL A 426 -8.76 -2.53 -4.93
N ARG A 427 -7.50 -2.17 -4.63
CA ARG A 427 -6.93 -2.19 -3.27
C ARG A 427 -7.34 -1.05 -2.36
N ARG A 428 -8.08 -0.04 -2.86
CA ARG A 428 -8.57 1.07 -2.03
C ARG A 428 -10.10 1.20 -1.96
N ALA A 429 -10.82 0.10 -2.17
CA ALA A 429 -12.25 0.03 -1.87
C ALA A 429 -12.60 -1.28 -1.15
N VAL A 430 -12.13 -1.44 0.09
CA VAL A 430 -12.75 -2.41 1.00
C VAL A 430 -13.81 -1.67 1.81
N ALA A 431 -15.08 -1.91 1.46
CA ALA A 431 -16.17 -1.71 2.38
C ALA A 431 -15.98 -2.68 3.55
N THR A 432 -15.43 -2.21 4.67
CA THR A 432 -15.48 -2.98 5.92
C THR A 432 -16.92 -2.97 6.41
N ILE A 433 -17.64 -4.09 6.24
CA ILE A 433 -18.90 -4.29 6.95
C ILE A 433 -18.54 -4.71 8.38
N ARG A 434 -18.55 -3.76 9.31
CA ARG A 434 -18.73 -4.08 10.73
C ARG A 434 -20.23 -4.22 10.96
N ILE A 435 -20.69 -5.44 11.22
CA ILE A 435 -22.03 -5.68 11.78
C ILE A 435 -21.90 -5.49 13.29
N PRO A 436 -22.39 -4.38 13.88
CA PRO A 436 -22.61 -4.36 15.32
C PRO A 436 -23.76 -5.33 15.62
N VAL A 437 -23.45 -6.45 16.26
CA VAL A 437 -24.47 -7.27 16.91
C VAL A 437 -24.89 -6.53 18.17
N TYR A 438 -25.90 -5.68 18.06
CA TYR A 438 -26.67 -5.27 19.21
C TYR A 438 -27.59 -6.45 19.57
N GLY A 439 -27.10 -7.33 20.44
CA GLY A 439 -27.97 -8.22 21.18
C GLY A 439 -28.94 -7.35 21.97
N ALA A 440 -30.23 -7.48 21.69
CA ALA A 440 -31.25 -6.95 22.57
C ALA A 440 -31.11 -7.67 23.93
N ASP A 441 -30.83 -6.88 24.96
CA ASP A 441 -31.02 -7.14 26.38
C ASP A 441 -30.64 -8.54 26.92
N LEU A 442 -29.42 -8.66 27.47
CA LEU A 442 -29.10 -9.16 28.82
C LEU A 442 -27.58 -9.25 29.07
#